data_AF-A0AA38UIZ3-F1
#
_entry.id   AF-A0AA38UIZ3-F1
#
_cell.length_a   1.000
_cell.length_b   1.000
_cell.length_c   1.000
_cell.angle_alpha   90.00
_cell.angle_beta   90.00
_cell.angle_gamma   90.00
#
_symmetry.space_group_name_H-M   'P 1'
#
loop_
_entity.id
_entity.type
_entity.pdbx_description
1 polymer ?
#
loop_
_entity_poly.entity_id
_entity_poly.type
_entity_poly.pdbx_seq_one_letter_code
_entity_poly.pdbx_strand_id
1 'polypeptide(L)'
;MDKEEFQIFEKVMDLQYDKEYSDVSRLRYGRLMIITDQDDDGLARLKGVFINFIGHLYPSLFKIPDSLVGFMPPIIRVTTGEQCHDFFTIFEYEQWTRDVLPGAPERDTKYFKVCDVCIALFSVVSTSLRARVWTSMLVNTLAIWLHMAASLALLL
;
A
#
# COMPACT_ATOMS: atom_id res chain seq x y z
N MET A 1 15.60 16.80 3.70
CA MET A 1 14.60 16.76 2.62
C MET A 1 14.88 17.96 1.78
N ASP A 2 15.35 17.71 0.57
CA ASP A 2 15.76 18.80 -0.30
C ASP A 2 14.52 19.44 -0.92
N LYS A 3 14.59 20.74 -1.19
CA LYS A 3 13.47 21.53 -1.72
C LYS A 3 12.88 20.91 -2.99
N GLU A 4 13.73 20.28 -3.80
CA GLU A 4 13.35 19.65 -5.07
C GLU A 4 12.50 18.39 -4.87
N GLU A 5 12.88 17.50 -3.94
CA GLU A 5 12.11 16.28 -3.62
C GLU A 5 10.69 16.65 -3.15
N PHE A 6 10.61 17.74 -2.38
CA PHE A 6 9.34 18.22 -1.87
C PHE A 6 8.44 18.80 -2.98
N GLN A 7 9.00 19.58 -3.90
CA GLN A 7 8.24 20.10 -5.04
C GLN A 7 7.70 18.99 -5.94
N ILE A 8 8.48 17.90 -6.09
CA ILE A 8 8.01 16.71 -6.80
C ILE A 8 6.81 16.10 -6.06
N PHE A 9 6.92 15.94 -4.74
CA PHE A 9 5.83 15.42 -3.92
C PHE A 9 4.55 16.26 -4.03
N GLU A 10 4.64 17.58 -3.88
CA GLU A 10 3.49 18.49 -4.01
C GLU A 10 2.82 18.36 -5.38
N LYS A 11 3.64 18.31 -6.43
CA LYS A 11 3.16 18.18 -7.81
C LYS A 11 2.50 16.83 -8.09
N VAL A 12 3.03 15.75 -7.51
CA VAL A 12 2.46 14.40 -7.65
C VAL A 12 1.13 14.29 -6.92
N MET A 13 1.05 14.84 -5.71
CA MET A 13 -0.15 14.81 -4.88
C MET A 13 -1.21 15.85 -5.27
N ASP A 14 -0.83 16.82 -6.10
CA ASP A 14 -1.64 17.99 -6.45
C ASP A 14 -2.03 18.84 -5.22
N LEU A 15 -1.05 19.04 -4.33
CA LEU A 15 -1.21 19.86 -3.14
C LEU A 15 -0.98 21.34 -3.48
N GLN A 16 -1.91 22.17 -3.02
CA GLN A 16 -1.87 23.62 -3.12
C GLN A 16 -1.57 24.23 -1.75
N TYR A 17 -0.64 25.18 -1.74
CA TYR A 17 -0.25 25.93 -0.54
C TYR A 17 -1.42 26.76 0.01
N ASP A 18 -1.48 26.93 1.34
CA ASP A 18 -2.53 27.66 2.08
C ASP A 18 -3.98 27.20 1.83
N LYS A 19 -4.16 25.98 1.30
CA LYS A 19 -5.49 25.40 1.09
C LYS A 19 -5.91 24.54 2.26
N GLU A 20 -7.13 24.77 2.74
CA GLU A 20 -7.79 23.85 3.66
C GLU A 20 -8.52 22.74 2.90
N TYR A 21 -8.19 21.49 3.22
CA TYR A 21 -8.84 20.31 2.68
C TYR A 21 -9.92 19.82 3.65
N SER A 22 -11.19 19.87 3.23
CA SER A 22 -12.30 19.21 3.94
C SER A 22 -12.46 17.75 3.53
N ASP A 23 -12.05 17.42 2.30
CA ASP A 23 -12.10 16.08 1.74
C ASP A 23 -10.91 15.85 0.78
N VAL A 24 -10.69 14.58 0.42
CA VAL A 24 -9.63 14.14 -0.48
C VAL A 24 -10.14 13.87 -1.91
N SER A 25 -11.40 14.20 -2.23
CA SER A 25 -12.04 13.83 -3.51
C SER A 25 -11.42 14.53 -4.72
N ARG A 26 -10.85 15.72 -4.49
CA ARG A 26 -10.21 16.54 -5.53
C ARG A 26 -8.71 16.28 -5.68
N LEU A 27 -8.10 15.53 -4.75
CA LEU A 27 -6.70 15.15 -4.84
C LEU A 27 -6.53 14.01 -5.82
N ARG A 28 -5.36 13.93 -6.46
CA ARG A 28 -5.03 12.82 -7.36
C ARG A 28 -5.06 11.47 -6.65
N TYR A 29 -4.67 11.46 -5.37
CA TYR A 29 -4.67 10.28 -4.51
C TYR A 29 -5.50 10.58 -3.26
N GLY A 30 -6.45 9.70 -2.95
CA GLY A 30 -7.30 9.84 -1.77
C GLY A 30 -6.62 9.49 -0.45
N ARG A 31 -5.46 8.83 -0.50
CA ARG A 31 -4.68 8.42 0.67
C ARG A 31 -3.19 8.56 0.37
N LEU A 32 -2.44 9.08 1.34
CA LEU A 32 -1.00 9.12 1.32
C LEU A 32 -0.47 8.01 2.23
N MET A 33 0.12 6.98 1.60
CA MET A 33 0.74 5.87 2.33
C MET A 33 2.24 6.13 2.52
N ILE A 34 2.68 6.21 3.77
CA ILE A 34 4.09 6.32 4.12
C ILE A 34 4.60 4.92 4.43
N ILE A 35 5.49 4.42 3.57
CA ILE A 35 6.21 3.15 3.74
C ILE A 35 7.66 3.50 4.00
N THR A 36 8.21 3.01 5.11
CA THR A 36 9.62 3.22 5.47
C THR A 36 10.26 1.90 5.86
N ASP A 37 11.58 1.80 5.67
CA ASP A 37 12.34 0.65 6.13
C ASP A 37 12.29 0.58 7.66
N GLN A 38 12.41 -0.63 8.18
CA GLN A 38 12.41 -0.92 9.61
C GLN A 38 13.76 -0.60 10.28
N ASP A 39 14.72 -0.08 9.52
CA ASP A 39 15.99 0.39 10.06
C ASP A 39 15.78 1.58 11.00
N ASP A 40 16.66 1.71 12.00
CA ASP A 40 16.60 2.77 13.02
C ASP A 40 16.51 4.18 12.40
N ASP A 41 17.13 4.39 11.24
CA ASP A 41 17.10 5.64 10.48
C ASP A 41 15.77 5.88 9.75
N GLY A 42 15.13 4.82 9.24
CA GLY A 42 13.89 4.89 8.46
C GLY A 42 12.65 5.16 9.32
N LEU A 43 12.55 4.45 10.45
CA LEU A 43 11.41 4.55 11.37
C LEU A 43 11.37 5.89 12.14
N ALA A 44 12.51 6.39 12.61
CA ALA A 44 12.56 7.56 13.48
C ALA A 44 12.84 8.87 12.74
N ARG A 45 13.78 8.88 11.80
CA ARG A 45 14.34 10.14 11.27
C ARG A 45 13.53 10.67 10.09
N LEU A 46 13.34 9.88 9.04
CA LEU A 46 12.68 10.38 7.83
C LEU A 46 11.16 10.49 8.01
N LYS A 47 10.54 9.46 8.59
CA LYS A 47 9.10 9.42 8.86
C LYS A 47 8.64 10.58 9.75
N GLY A 48 9.36 10.82 10.85
CA GLY A 48 9.05 11.89 11.79
C GLY A 48 9.15 13.28 11.15
N VAL A 49 10.24 13.54 10.41
CA VAL A 49 10.44 14.82 9.70
C VAL A 49 9.33 15.04 8.66
N PHE A 50 8.97 14.01 7.90
CA PHE A 50 7.93 14.11 6.88
C PHE A 50 6.54 14.35 7.48
N ILE A 51 6.17 13.61 8.53
CA ILE A 51 4.89 13.80 9.21
C ILE A 51 4.80 15.19 9.83
N ASN A 52 5.85 15.65 10.51
CA ASN A 52 5.90 16.99 11.09
C ASN A 52 5.73 18.07 10.02
N PHE A 53 6.35 17.87 8.88
CA PHE A 53 6.26 18.79 7.75
C PHE A 53 4.83 18.86 7.16
N ILE A 54 4.20 17.71 6.88
CA ILE A 54 2.80 17.68 6.42
C ILE A 54 1.89 18.30 7.49
N GLY A 55 2.18 18.09 8.78
CA GLY A 55 1.43 18.68 9.87
C GLY A 55 1.51 20.20 9.92
N HIS A 56 2.66 20.74 9.53
CA HIS A 56 2.88 22.19 9.48
C HIS A 56 2.23 22.85 8.26
N LEU A 57 2.44 22.29 7.06
CA LEU A 57 1.95 22.90 5.82
C LEU A 57 0.50 22.54 5.48
N TYR A 58 0.07 21.33 5.83
CA TYR A 58 -1.22 20.78 5.45
C TYR A 58 -1.97 20.17 6.65
N PRO A 59 -2.18 20.93 7.75
CA PRO A 59 -2.80 20.42 8.97
C PRO A 59 -4.23 19.90 8.77
N SER A 60 -4.94 20.42 7.76
CA SER A 60 -6.30 19.99 7.41
C SER A 60 -6.35 18.54 6.92
N LEU A 61 -5.29 18.01 6.31
CA LEU A 61 -5.23 16.60 5.87
C LEU A 61 -5.32 15.64 7.06
N PHE A 62 -4.69 15.95 8.20
CA PHE A 62 -4.75 15.10 9.40
C PHE A 62 -6.14 15.02 10.02
N LYS A 63 -7.01 16.00 9.74
CA LYS A 63 -8.40 15.98 10.22
C LYS A 63 -9.28 15.02 9.41
N ILE A 64 -8.85 14.68 8.20
CA ILE A 64 -9.57 13.75 7.34
C ILE A 64 -9.18 12.32 7.76
N PRO A 65 -10.14 11.46 8.13
CA PRO A 65 -9.85 10.09 8.51
C PRO A 65 -9.23 9.31 7.35
N ASP A 66 -8.26 8.45 7.66
CA ASP A 66 -7.54 7.59 6.70
C ASP A 66 -6.79 8.32 5.57
N SER A 67 -6.64 9.64 5.65
CA SER A 67 -5.93 10.42 4.63
C SER A 67 -4.42 10.13 4.62
N LEU A 68 -3.85 9.89 5.81
CA LEU A 68 -2.44 9.55 6.02
C LEU A 68 -2.35 8.18 6.67
N VAL A 69 -1.73 7.24 5.97
CA VAL A 69 -1.61 5.84 6.42
C VAL A 69 -0.13 5.51 6.54
N GLY A 70 0.29 5.08 7.73
CA GLY A 70 1.62 4.50 7.92
C GLY A 70 1.56 3.00 7.65
N PHE A 71 2.44 2.49 6.79
CA PHE A 71 2.62 1.06 6.62
C PHE A 71 4.06 0.69 6.97
N MET A 72 4.18 -0.37 7.75
CA MET A 72 5.43 -0.87 8.30
C MET A 72 5.58 -2.32 7.81
N PRO A 73 6.56 -2.60 6.93
CA PRO A 73 6.77 -3.93 6.42
C PRO A 73 7.30 -4.87 7.51
N PRO A 74 7.07 -6.19 7.39
CA PRO A 74 7.76 -7.16 8.22
C PRO A 74 9.27 -7.16 7.89
N ILE A 75 10.10 -7.36 8.92
CA ILE A 75 11.57 -7.45 8.79
C ILE A 75 11.95 -8.83 8.26
N ILE A 76 11.30 -9.86 8.80
CA ILE A 76 11.58 -11.26 8.47
C ILE A 76 10.26 -11.92 8.12
N ARG A 77 10.25 -12.71 7.05
CA ARG A 77 9.14 -13.63 6.79
C ARG A 77 9.67 -15.04 6.56
N VAL A 78 9.13 -15.96 7.34
CA VAL A 78 9.45 -17.38 7.27
C VAL A 78 8.31 -18.10 6.56
N THR A 79 8.62 -18.83 5.51
CA THR A 79 7.63 -19.65 4.80
C THR A 79 7.91 -21.12 5.07
N THR A 80 6.93 -21.84 5.59
CA THR A 80 7.02 -23.28 5.89
C THR A 80 5.88 -23.99 5.18
N GLY A 81 6.17 -24.60 4.03
CA GLY A 81 5.14 -25.18 3.17
C GLY A 81 4.16 -24.10 2.70
N GLU A 82 2.88 -24.25 3.06
CA GLU A 82 1.82 -23.28 2.75
C GLU A 82 1.67 -22.16 3.80
N GLN A 83 2.35 -22.28 4.94
CA GLN A 83 2.25 -21.31 6.02
C GLN A 83 3.30 -20.21 5.88
N CYS A 84 2.89 -18.97 6.11
CA CYS A 84 3.74 -17.79 6.04
C CYS A 84 3.63 -17.03 7.36
N HIS A 85 4.76 -16.78 8.02
CA HIS A 85 4.84 -16.05 9.28
C HIS A 85 5.68 -14.79 9.10
N ASP A 86 5.08 -13.66 9.48
CA ASP A 86 5.67 -12.33 9.38
C ASP A 86 6.13 -11.87 10.76
N PHE A 87 7.36 -11.38 10.85
CA PHE A 87 7.94 -10.85 12.07
C PHE A 87 8.32 -9.39 11.86
N PHE A 88 7.86 -8.54 12.78
CA PHE A 88 8.09 -7.10 12.72
C PHE A 88 9.23 -6.67 13.64
N THR A 89 9.69 -7.58 14.51
CA THR A 89 10.90 -7.39 15.32
C THR A 89 11.76 -8.65 15.32
N ILE A 90 13.06 -8.46 15.53
CA ILE A 90 14.01 -9.58 15.69
C ILE A 90 13.64 -10.41 16.93
N PHE A 91 13.18 -9.75 18.00
CA PHE A 91 12.79 -10.41 19.23
C PHE A 91 11.62 -11.38 19.06
N GLU A 92 10.57 -10.97 18.32
CA GLU A 92 9.45 -11.85 17.97
C GLU A 92 9.92 -13.09 17.19
N TYR A 93 10.82 -12.89 16.22
CA TYR A 93 11.40 -13.97 15.44
C TYR A 93 12.21 -14.95 16.31
N GLU A 94 13.05 -14.43 17.22
CA GLU A 94 13.83 -15.26 18.13
C GLU A 94 12.96 -16.04 19.12
N GLN A 95 11.93 -15.41 19.69
CA GLN A 95 10.97 -16.08 20.56
C GLN A 95 10.27 -17.21 19.82
N TRP A 96 9.75 -16.92 18.63
CA TRP A 96 9.08 -17.93 17.80
C TRP A 96 10.03 -19.09 17.44
N THR A 97 11.29 -18.80 17.14
CA THR A 97 12.29 -19.83 16.84
C THR A 97 12.55 -20.73 18.05
N ARG A 98 12.64 -20.16 19.25
CA ARG A 98 12.83 -20.91 20.51
C ARG A 98 11.63 -21.78 20.84
N ASP A 99 10.41 -21.26 20.69
CA ASP A 99 9.18 -21.94 21.10
C ASP A 99 8.78 -23.05 20.13
N VAL A 100 9.01 -22.86 18.83
CA VAL A 100 8.57 -23.80 17.80
C VAL A 100 9.61 -24.92 17.58
N LEU A 101 10.89 -24.69 17.90
CA LEU A 101 11.97 -25.60 17.49
C LEU A 101 13.13 -25.68 18.50
N PRO A 102 13.05 -26.48 19.58
CA PRO A 102 14.26 -26.96 20.23
C PRO A 102 14.97 -27.98 19.30
N GLY A 103 15.89 -27.50 18.44
CA GLY A 103 16.83 -28.34 17.68
C GLY A 103 16.45 -28.69 16.22
N ALA A 104 15.63 -27.88 15.56
CA ALA A 104 15.24 -28.16 14.16
C ALA A 104 16.23 -27.60 13.12
N PRO A 105 16.23 -28.17 11.89
CA PRO A 105 17.09 -27.70 10.81
C PRO A 105 16.76 -26.24 10.40
N GLU A 106 17.80 -25.53 10.00
CA GLU A 106 17.77 -24.17 9.46
C GLU A 106 16.71 -24.05 8.35
N ARG A 107 15.74 -23.13 8.51
CA ARG A 107 14.67 -22.90 7.52
C ARG A 107 15.07 -21.82 6.54
N ASP A 108 14.47 -21.85 5.35
CA ASP A 108 14.62 -20.79 4.34
C ASP A 108 14.04 -19.49 4.90
N THR A 109 14.92 -18.62 5.38
CA THR A 109 14.58 -17.39 6.10
C THR A 109 14.84 -16.22 5.15
N LYS A 110 13.79 -15.51 4.75
CA LYS A 110 13.92 -14.34 3.88
C LYS A 110 13.82 -13.07 4.69
N TYR A 111 14.87 -12.26 4.62
CA TYR A 111 14.89 -10.90 5.12
C TYR A 111 14.30 -9.98 4.05
N PHE A 112 13.28 -9.21 4.43
CA PHE A 112 12.61 -8.30 3.52
C PHE A 112 13.18 -6.91 3.66
N LYS A 113 13.53 -6.29 2.52
CA LYS A 113 13.73 -4.84 2.43
C LYS A 113 12.45 -4.18 1.94
N VAL A 114 12.26 -2.88 2.18
CA VAL A 114 11.07 -2.15 1.69
C VAL A 114 10.86 -2.32 0.20
N CYS A 115 11.93 -2.35 -0.60
CA CYS A 115 11.84 -2.56 -2.04
C CYS A 115 11.11 -3.87 -2.39
N ASP A 116 11.35 -4.95 -1.65
CA ASP A 116 10.71 -6.25 -1.88
C ASP A 116 9.21 -6.19 -1.59
N VAL A 117 8.82 -5.43 -0.56
CA VAL A 117 7.43 -5.24 -0.17
C VAL A 117 6.69 -4.31 -1.15
N CYS A 118 7.34 -3.26 -1.63
CA CYS A 118 6.79 -2.37 -2.66
C CYS A 118 6.52 -3.14 -3.96
N ILE A 119 7.42 -4.03 -4.37
CA ILE A 119 7.24 -4.89 -5.56
C ILE A 119 6.06 -5.85 -5.35
N ALA A 120 5.96 -6.48 -4.18
CA ALA A 120 4.86 -7.38 -3.85
C ALA A 120 3.50 -6.65 -3.83
N LEU A 121 3.43 -5.49 -3.18
CA LEU A 121 2.22 -4.65 -3.15
C LEU A 121 1.82 -4.20 -4.56
N PHE A 122 2.79 -3.77 -5.38
CA PHE A 122 2.51 -3.40 -6.76
C PHE A 122 1.97 -4.58 -7.57
N SER A 123 2.51 -5.78 -7.39
CA SER A 123 2.02 -7.00 -8.05
C SER A 123 0.58 -7.36 -7.63
N VAL A 124 0.28 -7.30 -6.33
CA VAL A 124 -1.06 -7.57 -5.78
C VAL A 124 -2.07 -6.53 -6.26
N VAL A 125 -1.71 -5.24 -6.19
CA VAL A 125 -2.56 -4.14 -6.64
C VAL A 125 -2.77 -4.20 -8.15
N SER A 126 -1.74 -4.48 -8.94
CA SER A 126 -1.83 -4.66 -10.39
C SER A 126 -2.73 -5.83 -10.77
N THR A 127 -2.62 -6.96 -10.05
CA THR A 127 -3.47 -8.15 -10.29
C THR A 127 -4.93 -7.86 -9.92
N SER A 128 -5.19 -7.15 -8.82
CA SER A 128 -6.53 -6.72 -8.40
C SER A 128 -7.15 -5.70 -9.36
N LEU A 129 -6.37 -4.73 -9.84
CA LEU A 129 -6.80 -3.76 -10.86
C LEU A 129 -7.08 -4.45 -12.20
N ARG A 130 -6.24 -5.40 -12.60
CA ARG A 130 -6.44 -6.20 -13.82
C ARG A 130 -7.71 -7.05 -13.71
N ALA A 131 -7.98 -7.64 -12.54
CA ALA A 131 -9.23 -8.36 -12.28
C ALA A 131 -10.47 -7.43 -12.36
N ARG A 132 -10.41 -6.24 -11.75
CA ARG A 132 -11.51 -5.25 -11.80
C ARG A 132 -11.80 -4.78 -13.21
N VAL A 133 -10.78 -4.46 -14.02
CA VAL A 133 -10.95 -4.06 -15.42
C VAL A 133 -11.59 -5.18 -16.25
N TRP A 134 -11.17 -6.43 -16.04
CA TRP A 134 -11.75 -7.58 -16.74
C TRP A 134 -13.21 -7.85 -16.34
N THR A 135 -13.57 -7.73 -15.05
CA THR A 135 -14.98 -7.85 -14.64
C THR A 135 -15.85 -6.74 -15.23
N SER A 136 -15.36 -5.50 -15.30
CA SER A 136 -16.09 -4.40 -15.93
C SER A 136 -16.26 -4.60 -17.45
N MET A 137 -15.25 -5.16 -18.13
CA MET A 137 -15.35 -5.47 -19.56
C MET A 137 -16.34 -6.62 -19.82
N LEU A 138 -16.30 -7.69 -19.03
CA LEU A 138 -17.22 -8.82 -19.19
C LEU A 138 -18.67 -8.44 -18.94
N VAL A 139 -18.96 -7.62 -17.93
CA VAL A 139 -20.33 -7.14 -17.64
C VAL A 139 -20.85 -6.24 -18.77
N ASN A 140 -20.04 -5.33 -19.29
CA ASN A 140 -20.46 -4.49 -20.43
C ASN A 140 -20.65 -5.32 -21.71
N THR A 141 -19.82 -6.33 -21.93
CA THR A 141 -19.96 -7.18 -23.13
C THR A 141 -21.22 -8.04 -23.01
N LEU A 142 -21.50 -8.63 -21.84
CA LEU A 142 -22.74 -9.39 -21.61
C LEU A 142 -24.00 -8.52 -21.75
N ALA A 143 -23.97 -7.27 -21.26
CA ALA A 143 -25.08 -6.35 -21.37
C ALA A 143 -25.40 -6.00 -22.83
N ILE A 144 -24.36 -5.79 -23.66
CA ILE A 144 -24.52 -5.57 -25.10
C ILE A 144 -25.13 -6.80 -25.77
N TRP A 145 -24.64 -8.01 -25.46
CA TRP A 145 -25.20 -9.25 -25.99
C TRP A 145 -26.66 -9.49 -25.57
N LEU A 146 -27.02 -9.18 -24.32
CA LEU A 146 -28.41 -9.27 -23.86
C LEU A 146 -29.33 -8.29 -24.60
N HIS A 147 -28.85 -7.07 -24.86
CA HIS A 147 -29.63 -6.07 -25.58
C HIS A 147 -29.80 -6.42 -27.07
N MET A 148 -28.77 -6.97 -27.69
CA MET A 148 -28.83 -7.47 -29.06
C MET A 148 -29.76 -8.68 -29.18
N ALA A 149 -29.70 -9.61 -28.23
CA ALA A 149 -30.58 -10.78 -28.21
C ALA A 149 -32.06 -10.40 -28.02
N ALA A 150 -32.34 -9.45 -27.11
CA ALA A 150 -33.69 -8.93 -26.90
C ALA A 150 -34.25 -8.22 -28.15
N SER A 151 -33.41 -7.47 -28.88
CA SER A 151 -33.84 -6.78 -30.10
C SER A 151 -34.13 -7.75 -31.25
N LEU A 152 -33.38 -8.86 -31.35
CA LEU A 152 -33.60 -9.89 -32.36
C LEU A 152 -34.91 -10.67 -32.10
N ALA A 153 -35.26 -10.88 -30.82
CA ALA A 153 -36.49 -11.58 -30.41
C ALA A 153 -37.78 -10.77 -30.65
N LEU A 154 -37.68 -9.43 -30.80
CA LEU A 154 -38.81 -8.55 -31.14
C LEU A 154 -39.06 -8.45 -32.66
N LEU A 155 -38.13 -8.96 -33.48
CA LEU A 155 -38.20 -8.94 -34.95
C LEU A 155 -38.65 -10.28 -35.55
N LEU A 156 -38.93 -11.29 -34.72
CA LEU A 156 -39.48 -12.60 -35.09
C LEU A 156 -40.86 -12.79 -34.45
#